data_AF-A0A9N9NYW1-F1
#
_entry.id   AF-A0A9N9NYW1-F1
#
_cell.length_a   1.000
_cell.length_b   1.000
_cell.length_c   1.000
_cell.angle_alpha   90.00
_cell.angle_beta   90.00
_cell.angle_gamma   90.00
#
_symmetry.space_group_name_H-M   'P 1'
#
loop_
_entity.id
_entity.type
_entity.pdbx_description
1 polymer ?
#
loop_
_entity_poly.entity_id
_entity_poly.type
_entity_poly.pdbx_seq_one_letter_code
_entity_poly.pdbx_strand_id
1 'polypeptide(L)'
;IPSSDLFPIEFLQKYIAYAHRYVYPRLSEEARKIIKLSYIKMKQKYLSMDQTSITIRQLETMIKLAQARARMELRDLVLCSDVENVVEI
;
A
#
# COMPACT_ATOMS: atom_id res chain seq x y z
N ILE A 1 -0.89 26.02 -4.83
CA ILE A 1 -0.01 25.51 -3.76
C ILE A 1 1.18 26.47 -3.70
N PRO A 2 1.37 27.25 -2.63
CA PRO A 2 2.46 28.21 -2.60
C PRO A 2 3.78 27.42 -2.61
N SER A 3 4.75 27.88 -3.40
CA SER A 3 6.05 27.26 -3.60
C SER A 3 6.96 27.26 -2.36
N SER A 4 6.47 27.79 -1.23
CA SER A 4 7.18 27.94 0.05
C SER A 4 7.16 26.70 0.95
N ASP A 5 6.31 25.70 0.67
CA ASP A 5 6.14 24.50 1.51
C ASP A 5 6.81 23.25 0.91
N LEU A 6 7.68 23.42 -0.09
CA LEU A 6 8.40 22.32 -0.71
C LEU A 6 9.65 21.99 0.12
N PHE A 7 9.68 20.79 0.70
CA PHE A 7 10.87 20.29 1.38
C PHE A 7 12.05 20.18 0.40
N PRO A 8 13.27 20.55 0.81
CA PRO A 8 14.47 20.31 0.02
C PRO A 8 14.60 18.83 -0.33
N ILE A 9 15.07 18.53 -1.55
CA ILE A 9 15.25 17.15 -2.03
C ILE A 9 16.15 16.35 -1.07
N GLU A 10 17.20 16.99 -0.54
CA GLU A 10 18.10 16.37 0.44
C GLU A 10 17.38 15.92 1.72
N PHE A 11 16.39 16.68 2.17
CA PHE A 11 15.57 16.31 3.32
C PHE A 11 14.70 15.09 3.01
N LEU A 12 14.05 15.08 1.85
CA LEU A 12 13.22 13.95 1.40
C LEU A 12 14.05 12.67 1.25
N GLN A 13 15.26 12.76 0.71
CA GLN A 13 16.18 11.61 0.61
C GLN A 13 16.52 11.05 1.99
N LYS A 14 16.86 11.90 2.96
CA LYS A 14 17.11 11.48 4.35
C LYS A 14 15.88 10.86 4.99
N TYR A 15 14.70 11.44 4.76
CA TYR A 15 13.43 10.92 5.27
C TYR A 15 13.13 9.51 4.73
N ILE A 16 13.22 9.32 3.41
CA ILE A 16 13.00 8.03 2.76
C ILE A 16 14.02 7.00 3.26
N ALA A 17 15.30 7.38 3.36
CA ALA A 17 16.34 6.51 3.87
C ALA A 17 16.09 6.09 5.32
N TYR A 18 15.65 7.01 6.17
CA TYR A 18 15.26 6.72 7.56
C TYR A 18 14.08 5.75 7.62
N ALA A 19 13.00 6.05 6.89
CA ALA A 19 11.81 5.20 6.85
C ALA A 19 12.13 3.79 6.35
N HIS A 20 12.99 3.65 5.34
CA HIS A 20 13.45 2.35 4.85
C HIS A 20 14.30 1.56 5.85
N ARG A 21 15.08 2.25 6.68
CA ARG A 21 16.02 1.62 7.62
C ARG A 21 15.37 1.23 8.94
N TYR A 22 14.39 2.00 9.40
CA TYR A 22 13.87 1.86 10.76
C TYR A 22 12.41 1.36 10.83
N VAL A 23 11.64 1.47 9.74
CA VAL A 23 10.19 1.19 9.77
C VAL A 23 9.87 -0.06 8.96
N TYR A 24 9.37 -1.07 9.66
CA TYR A 24 9.04 -2.39 9.10
C TYR A 24 7.57 -2.72 9.34
N PRO A 25 6.67 -2.11 8.53
CA PRO A 25 5.24 -2.17 8.80
C PRO A 25 4.69 -3.59 8.65
N ARG A 26 3.98 -4.03 9.68
CA ARG A 26 3.26 -5.31 9.70
C ARG A 26 1.78 -5.08 9.39
N LEU A 27 1.17 -6.05 8.72
CA LEU A 27 -0.28 -6.00 8.49
C LEU A 27 -1.02 -6.24 9.80
N SER A 28 -1.96 -5.35 10.11
CA SER A 28 -3.01 -5.62 11.08
C SER A 28 -3.93 -6.75 10.60
N GLU A 29 -4.61 -7.39 11.54
CA GLU A 29 -5.62 -8.43 11.27
C GLU A 29 -6.73 -7.89 10.37
N GLU A 30 -7.16 -6.66 10.63
CA GLU A 30 -8.22 -5.96 9.92
C GLU A 30 -7.80 -5.63 8.49
N ALA A 31 -6.60 -5.08 8.30
CA ALA A 31 -6.05 -4.81 6.96
C ALA A 31 -5.95 -6.10 6.13
N ARG A 32 -5.52 -7.22 6.74
CA ARG A 32 -5.44 -8.52 6.06
C ARG A 32 -6.81 -9.00 5.56
N LYS A 33 -7.86 -8.82 6.36
CA LYS A 33 -9.24 -9.16 5.97
C LYS A 33 -9.69 -8.33 4.77
N ILE A 34 -9.46 -7.02 4.78
CA ILE A 34 -9.85 -6.13 3.68
C ILE A 34 -9.11 -6.49 2.39
N ILE A 35 -7.78 -6.67 2.43
CA ILE A 35 -6.99 -7.07 1.24
C ILE A 35 -7.53 -8.37 0.64
N LYS A 36 -7.85 -9.36 1.47
CA LYS A 36 -8.40 -10.65 1.02
C LYS A 36 -9.77 -10.46 0.35
N LEU A 37 -10.66 -9.66 0.94
CA LEU A 37 -11.97 -9.37 0.38
C LEU A 37 -11.86 -8.65 -0.97
N SER A 38 -11.00 -7.62 -1.05
CA SER A 38 -10.76 -6.88 -2.29
C SER A 38 -10.18 -7.79 -3.38
N TYR A 39 -9.23 -8.66 -3.04
CA TYR A 39 -8.68 -9.64 -3.96
C TYR A 39 -9.76 -10.60 -4.52
N ILE A 40 -10.65 -11.12 -3.67
CA ILE A 40 -11.74 -12.01 -4.11
C ILE A 40 -12.71 -11.26 -5.03
N LYS A 41 -13.11 -10.04 -4.67
CA LYS A 41 -13.98 -9.20 -5.51
C LYS A 41 -13.35 -8.94 -6.88
N MET A 42 -12.05 -8.60 -6.88
CA MET A 42 -11.29 -8.42 -8.12
C MET A 42 -11.29 -9.71 -8.93
N LYS A 43 -10.97 -10.86 -8.32
CA LYS A 43 -10.97 -12.18 -8.97
C LYS A 43 -12.32 -12.50 -9.63
N GLN A 44 -13.43 -12.23 -8.95
CA GLN A 44 -14.78 -12.42 -9.50
C GLN A 44 -15.04 -11.54 -10.73
N LYS A 45 -14.61 -10.27 -10.68
CA LYS A 45 -14.74 -9.35 -11.82
C LYS A 45 -13.95 -9.82 -13.03
N TYR A 46 -12.71 -10.26 -12.85
CA TYR A 46 -11.90 -10.77 -13.98
C TYR A 46 -12.42 -12.08 -14.55
N LEU A 47 -12.92 -13.00 -13.70
CA LEU A 47 -13.63 -14.21 -14.13
C LEU A 47 -14.84 -13.89 -15.02
N SER A 48 -15.59 -12.82 -14.69
CA SER A 48 -16.74 -12.40 -15.51
C SER A 48 -16.35 -11.78 -16.87
N MET A 49 -15.08 -11.39 -17.06
CA MET A 49 -14.59 -10.77 -18.30
C MET A 49 -13.83 -11.76 -19.20
N ASP A 50 -13.89 -13.08 -18.92
CA ASP A 50 -13.09 -14.12 -19.59
C ASP A 50 -11.57 -13.84 -19.63
N GLN A 51 -11.10 -12.91 -18.80
CA GLN A 51 -9.69 -12.59 -18.66
C GLN A 51 -9.05 -13.57 -17.68
N THR A 52 -8.17 -14.41 -18.23
CA THR A 52 -7.52 -15.48 -17.49
C THR A 52 -6.46 -14.93 -16.53
N SER A 53 -6.66 -15.25 -15.25
CA SER A 53 -5.72 -15.20 -14.13
C SER A 53 -5.34 -13.82 -13.58
N ILE A 54 -6.01 -13.44 -12.50
CA ILE A 54 -5.36 -12.62 -11.47
C ILE A 54 -4.23 -13.43 -10.88
N THR A 55 -3.00 -12.97 -11.10
CA THR A 55 -1.79 -13.59 -10.56
C THR A 55 -1.63 -13.16 -9.10
N ILE A 56 -1.14 -14.07 -8.26
CA ILE A 56 -0.69 -13.82 -6.87
C ILE A 56 0.16 -12.53 -6.76
N ARG A 57 0.88 -12.18 -7.84
CA ARG A 57 1.57 -10.89 -8.01
C ARG A 57 0.72 -9.67 -7.67
N GLN A 58 -0.54 -9.59 -8.09
CA GLN A 58 -1.39 -8.42 -7.80
C GLN A 58 -1.68 -8.32 -6.30
N LEU A 59 -1.89 -9.46 -5.62
CA LEU A 59 -2.02 -9.50 -4.18
C LEU A 59 -0.74 -9.02 -3.48
N GLU A 60 0.42 -9.51 -3.93
CA GLU A 60 1.71 -9.05 -3.40
C GLU A 60 1.94 -7.56 -3.64
N THR A 61 1.57 -7.04 -4.81
CA THR A 61 1.66 -5.61 -5.13
C THR A 61 0.78 -4.80 -4.19
N MET A 62 -0.48 -5.19 -3.98
CA MET A 62 -1.37 -4.50 -3.03
C MET A 62 -0.79 -4.47 -1.61
N ILE A 63 -0.24 -5.60 -1.14
CA ILE A 63 0.41 -5.68 0.17
C ILE A 63 1.63 -4.75 0.24
N LYS A 64 2.49 -4.76 -0.79
CA LYS A 64 3.69 -3.91 -0.86
C LYS A 64 3.34 -2.43 -0.89
N LEU A 65 2.31 -2.03 -1.63
CA LEU A 65 1.84 -0.65 -1.69
C LEU A 65 1.29 -0.18 -0.35
N ALA A 66 0.47 -1.00 0.31
CA ALA A 66 -0.08 -0.67 1.64
C ALA A 66 1.04 -0.55 2.68
N GLN A 67 2.04 -1.44 2.64
CA GLN A 67 3.23 -1.36 3.49
C GLN A 67 4.09 -0.13 3.17
N ALA A 68 4.29 0.21 1.89
CA ALA A 68 5.05 1.39 1.50
C ALA A 68 4.40 2.67 2.05
N ARG A 69 3.07 2.76 2.01
CA ARG A 69 2.32 3.89 2.56
C ARG A 69 2.48 4.00 4.08
N ALA A 70 2.27 2.92 4.81
CA ALA A 70 2.49 2.90 6.26
C ALA A 70 3.93 3.28 6.62
N ARG A 71 4.91 2.82 5.84
CA ARG A 71 6.32 3.21 5.99
C ARG A 71 6.55 4.70 5.76
N MET A 72 5.94 5.30 4.73
CA MET A 72 6.05 6.73 4.47
C MET A 72 5.46 7.59 5.57
N GLU A 73 4.51 7.07 6.35
CA GLU A 73 3.97 7.71 7.54
C GLU A 73 4.70 7.34 8.84
N LEU A 74 5.84 6.63 8.73
CA LEU A 74 6.63 6.13 9.86
C LEU A 74 5.82 5.23 10.83
N ARG A 75 4.80 4.54 10.32
CA ARG A 75 3.97 3.63 11.09
C ARG A 75 4.47 2.19 10.96
N ASP A 76 4.56 1.48 12.09
CA ASP A 76 4.90 0.05 12.13
C ASP A 76 3.69 -0.88 11.89
N LEU A 77 2.50 -0.31 11.74
CA LEU A 77 1.27 -1.04 11.49
C LEU A 77 0.54 -0.48 10.27
N VAL A 78 0.20 -1.39 9.34
CA VAL A 78 -0.68 -1.10 8.22
C VAL A 78 -2.12 -1.10 8.71
N LEU A 79 -2.81 0.01 8.49
CA LEU A 79 -4.22 0.19 8.86
C LEU A 79 -5.15 -0.13 7.69
N CYS A 80 -6.44 -0.25 7.98
CA CYS A 80 -7.49 -0.44 6.98
C CYS A 80 -7.50 0.67 5.93
N SER A 81 -7.33 1.92 6.36
CA SER A 81 -7.28 3.09 5.48
C SER A 81 -6.19 2.97 4.42
N ASP A 82 -5.02 2.41 4.77
CA ASP A 82 -3.91 2.25 3.82
C ASP A 82 -4.29 1.29 2.70
N VAL A 83 -5.03 0.23 3.04
CA VAL A 83 -5.51 -0.76 2.08
C VAL A 83 -6.60 -0.19 1.19
N GLU A 84 -7.57 0.52 1.78
CA GLU A 84 -8.68 1.15 1.04
C GLU A 84 -8.14 2.09 -0.03
N ASN A 85 -7.19 2.92 0.34
CA ASN A 85 -6.55 3.81 -0.62
C ASN A 85 -5.83 3.05 -1.74
N VAL A 86 -5.19 1.92 -1.45
CA VAL A 86 -4.49 1.12 -2.48
C VAL A 86 -5.48 0.45 -3.44
N VAL A 87 -6.68 0.13 -2.97
CA VAL A 87 -7.75 -0.48 -3.79
C VAL A 87 -8.48 0.57 -4.64
N GLU A 88 -8.47 1.84 -4.22
CA GLU A 88 -9.03 2.96 -4.99
C GLU A 88 -8.12 3.48 -6.12
N ILE A 89 -6.82 3.17 -6.06
CA ILE A 89 -5.83 3.52 -7.11
C ILE A 89 -6.02 2.64 -8.34
#